data_AF-A0A1A3C5F6-F1
#
_entry.id   AF-A0A1A3C5F6-F1
#
_cell.length_a   1.000
_cell.length_b   1.000
_cell.length_c   1.000
_cell.angle_alpha   90.00
_cell.angle_beta   90.00
_cell.angle_gamma   90.00
#
_symmetry.space_group_name_H-M   'P 1'
#
loop_
_entity.id
_entity.type
_entity.pdbx_description
1 polymer ?
#
loop_
_entity_poly.entity_id
_entity_poly.type
_entity_poly.pdbx_seq_one_letter_code
_entity_poly.pdbx_strand_id
1 'polypeptide(L)'
;MRHYSDSQLIDAVQASRSWRGVLRALGLAATSAAAMRSVRAHADRLGLDYSHFTGQRRWTDQQLAVAIASATSWAQVSEKLGLAGGSSTTTIRGHALRLGLDTLHLTPARKPQTPIDLMSPQRVNLPRAGSLMAAAWFELCGHSVSWPLEPCRYDLVVWTGAAALRIQVKTTTVKQGSAWIAWISNTGKERATYGPDEIDYFFVIDGDFGYYLIPIAAVGGLTAIALAAYSEYRLPAVPPTDGLPDSTRAHASAAWLPASPAPAR
;
A
#
# COMPACT_ATOMS: atom_id res chain seq x y z
N MET A 1 -3.10 46.87 30.36
CA MET A 1 -4.41 47.21 30.96
C MET A 1 -5.47 46.36 30.24
N ARG A 2 -6.44 45.74 30.94
CA ARG A 2 -7.51 45.02 30.24
C ARG A 2 -8.45 46.06 29.62
N HIS A 3 -8.67 45.97 28.31
CA HIS A 3 -9.42 46.97 27.53
C HIS A 3 -10.90 46.61 27.34
N TYR A 4 -11.38 45.55 27.99
CA TYR A 4 -12.76 45.08 27.88
C TYR A 4 -13.39 44.84 29.26
N SER A 5 -14.69 45.09 29.38
CA SER A 5 -15.50 44.85 30.56
C SER A 5 -15.97 43.39 30.68
N ASP A 6 -16.50 43.01 31.83
CA ASP A 6 -17.09 41.70 32.05
C ASP A 6 -18.30 41.46 31.13
N SER A 7 -19.14 42.48 30.91
CA SER A 7 -20.26 42.42 29.97
C SER A 7 -19.79 42.15 28.54
N GLN A 8 -18.74 42.84 28.09
CA GLN A 8 -18.17 42.62 26.76
C GLN A 8 -17.61 41.20 26.60
N LEU A 9 -17.02 40.63 27.67
CA LEU A 9 -16.58 39.23 27.63
C LEU A 9 -17.76 38.26 27.55
N ILE A 10 -18.83 38.49 28.31
CA ILE A 10 -20.04 37.67 28.28
C ILE A 10 -20.63 37.66 26.86
N ASP A 11 -20.83 38.84 26.28
CA ASP A 11 -21.37 38.99 24.93
C ASP A 11 -20.47 38.33 23.88
N ALA A 12 -19.16 38.51 24.00
CA ALA A 12 -18.18 37.91 23.09
C ALA A 12 -18.17 36.38 23.16
N VAL A 13 -18.35 35.79 24.34
CA VAL A 13 -18.44 34.34 24.54
C VAL A 13 -19.73 33.79 23.94
N GLN A 14 -20.87 34.45 24.16
CA GLN A 14 -22.16 34.07 23.58
C GLN A 14 -22.15 34.13 22.04
N ALA A 15 -21.53 35.17 21.46
CA ALA A 15 -21.49 35.39 20.02
C ALA A 15 -20.45 34.54 19.26
N SER A 16 -19.53 33.86 19.97
CA SER A 16 -18.41 33.14 19.37
C SER A 16 -18.58 31.63 19.42
N ARG A 17 -17.86 30.92 18.53
CA ARG A 17 -17.70 29.44 18.55
C ARG A 17 -16.26 28.98 18.82
N SER A 18 -15.35 29.91 19.13
CA SER A 18 -13.95 29.62 19.46
C SER A 18 -13.31 30.78 20.21
N TRP A 19 -12.25 30.52 20.98
CA TRP A 19 -11.48 31.57 21.65
C TRP A 19 -10.85 32.58 20.71
N ARG A 20 -10.44 32.14 19.51
CA ARG A 20 -9.97 33.08 18.48
C ARG A 20 -11.08 34.03 18.04
N GLY A 21 -12.33 33.57 18.00
CA GLY A 21 -13.52 34.40 17.78
C GLY A 21 -13.71 35.42 18.90
N VAL A 22 -13.64 34.97 20.17
CA VAL A 22 -13.76 35.85 21.35
C VAL A 22 -12.70 36.94 21.32
N LEU A 23 -11.44 36.59 21.01
CA LEU A 23 -10.37 37.58 20.92
C LEU A 23 -10.66 38.64 19.85
N ARG A 24 -11.16 38.24 18.67
CA ARG A 24 -11.55 39.20 17.62
C ARG A 24 -12.70 40.10 18.08
N ALA A 25 -13.72 39.55 18.74
CA ALA A 25 -14.86 40.30 19.25
C ALA A 25 -14.45 41.32 20.33
N LEU A 26 -13.42 41.01 21.12
CA LEU A 26 -12.84 41.91 22.13
C LEU A 26 -11.77 42.87 21.56
N GLY A 27 -11.54 42.88 20.24
CA GLY A 27 -10.52 43.71 19.62
C GLY A 27 -9.07 43.28 19.92
N LEU A 28 -8.87 42.03 20.37
CA LEU A 28 -7.56 41.45 20.69
C LEU A 28 -7.00 40.63 19.52
N ALA A 29 -5.67 40.56 19.45
CA ALA A 29 -4.98 39.74 18.45
C ALA A 29 -5.28 38.24 18.65
N ALA A 30 -6.05 37.64 17.73
CA ALA A 30 -6.50 36.25 17.80
C ALA A 30 -5.37 35.20 17.76
N THR A 31 -4.13 35.61 17.45
CA THR A 31 -2.92 34.78 17.45
C THR A 31 -2.18 34.79 18.78
N SER A 32 -2.49 35.72 19.70
CA SER A 32 -1.78 35.86 20.96
C SER A 32 -2.18 34.79 21.97
N ALA A 33 -1.28 33.83 22.22
CA ALA A 33 -1.46 32.79 23.23
C ALA A 33 -1.58 33.37 24.66
N ALA A 34 -0.92 34.49 24.96
CA ALA A 34 -1.01 35.16 26.25
C ALA A 34 -2.38 35.83 26.45
N ALA A 35 -2.90 36.54 25.44
CA ALA A 35 -4.24 37.11 25.49
C ALA A 35 -5.31 36.02 25.62
N MET A 36 -5.16 34.92 24.87
CA MET A 36 -6.08 33.79 24.92
C MET A 36 -6.14 33.13 26.30
N ARG A 37 -4.99 32.93 26.95
CA ARG A 37 -4.94 32.44 28.34
C ARG A 37 -5.58 33.41 29.32
N SER A 38 -5.32 34.72 29.21
CA SER A 38 -5.88 35.74 30.10
C SER A 38 -7.40 35.85 29.99
N VAL A 39 -7.92 35.82 28.75
CA VAL A 39 -9.36 35.87 28.47
C VAL A 39 -10.06 34.61 28.99
N ARG A 40 -9.49 33.42 28.75
CA ARG A 40 -10.04 32.16 29.27
C ARG A 40 -10.06 32.13 30.79
N ALA A 41 -8.96 32.48 31.45
CA ALA A 41 -8.90 32.54 32.91
C ALA A 41 -9.89 33.54 33.52
N HIS A 42 -10.24 34.60 32.77
CA HIS A 42 -11.27 35.55 33.20
C HIS A 42 -12.69 34.98 33.03
N ALA A 43 -12.96 34.31 31.91
CA ALA A 43 -14.22 33.61 31.69
C ALA A 43 -14.46 32.50 32.73
N ASP A 44 -13.41 31.74 33.08
CA ASP A 44 -13.45 30.71 34.12
C ASP A 44 -13.78 31.32 35.49
N ARG A 45 -13.18 32.47 35.83
CA ARG A 45 -13.45 33.19 37.08
C ARG A 45 -14.90 33.70 37.17
N LEU A 46 -15.47 34.11 36.04
CA LEU A 46 -16.86 34.54 35.94
C LEU A 46 -17.85 33.35 35.81
N GLY A 47 -17.36 32.12 35.71
CA GLY A 47 -18.20 30.92 35.57
C GLY A 47 -18.97 30.86 34.25
N LEU A 48 -18.42 31.43 33.16
CA LEU A 48 -19.13 31.46 31.88
C LEU A 48 -19.15 30.09 31.22
N ASP A 49 -20.31 29.70 30.68
CA ASP A 49 -20.40 28.51 29.83
C ASP A 49 -19.92 28.83 28.40
N TYR A 50 -18.97 28.04 27.93
CA TYR A 50 -18.43 28.09 26.56
C TYR A 50 -18.34 26.68 25.95
N SER A 51 -19.18 25.75 26.42
CA SER A 51 -19.27 24.37 25.96
C SER A 51 -19.60 24.23 24.46
N HIS A 52 -20.23 25.24 23.86
CA HIS A 52 -20.54 25.32 22.42
C HIS A 52 -19.33 25.61 21.53
N PHE A 53 -18.16 25.91 22.10
CA PHE A 53 -16.96 26.17 21.31
C PHE A 53 -16.43 24.89 20.65
N THR A 54 -16.07 24.97 19.38
CA THR A 54 -15.54 23.85 18.60
C THR A 54 -14.01 23.85 18.59
N GLY A 55 -13.40 22.70 18.29
CA GLY A 55 -11.94 22.57 18.17
C GLY A 55 -11.17 22.65 19.49
N GLN A 56 -11.85 22.58 20.64
CA GLN A 56 -11.21 22.52 21.94
C GLN A 56 -10.94 21.08 22.37
N ARG A 57 -9.76 20.87 22.95
CA ARG A 57 -9.44 19.68 23.73
C ARG A 57 -10.41 19.60 24.91
N ARG A 58 -11.22 18.53 24.98
CA ARG A 58 -12.27 18.33 26.00
C ARG A 58 -11.75 17.77 27.33
N TRP A 59 -10.44 17.62 27.48
CA TRP A 59 -9.80 17.00 28.64
C TRP A 59 -8.64 17.85 29.17
N THR A 60 -8.38 17.79 30.46
CA THR A 60 -7.26 18.47 31.14
C THR A 60 -5.99 17.62 31.12
N ASP A 61 -4.85 18.21 31.47
CA ASP A 61 -3.59 17.47 31.61
C ASP A 61 -3.69 16.42 32.74
N GLN A 62 -4.45 16.72 33.80
CA GLN A 62 -4.74 15.79 34.89
C GLN A 62 -5.64 14.63 34.44
N GLN A 63 -6.71 14.90 33.68
CA GLN A 63 -7.57 13.85 33.12
C GLN A 63 -6.79 12.92 32.19
N LEU A 64 -5.87 13.47 31.39
CA LEU A 64 -4.96 12.66 30.57
C LEU A 64 -4.06 11.76 31.43
N ALA A 65 -3.45 12.30 32.49
CA ALA A 65 -2.61 11.52 33.39
C ALA A 65 -3.37 10.36 34.06
N VAL A 66 -4.58 10.63 34.57
CA VAL A 66 -5.46 9.61 35.18
C VAL A 66 -5.90 8.57 34.16
N ALA A 67 -6.25 8.98 32.94
CA ALA A 67 -6.64 8.06 31.88
C ALA A 67 -5.48 7.14 31.48
N ILE A 68 -4.26 7.67 31.35
CA ILE A 68 -3.06 6.89 31.02
C ILE A 68 -2.71 5.90 32.14
N ALA A 69 -2.70 6.34 33.39
CA ALA A 69 -2.35 5.50 34.53
C ALA A 69 -3.33 4.31 34.72
N SER A 70 -4.58 4.45 34.30
CA SER A 70 -5.64 3.45 34.50
C SER A 70 -6.01 2.65 33.25
N ALA A 71 -5.34 2.86 32.12
CA ALA A 71 -5.61 2.18 30.85
C ALA A 71 -4.49 1.17 30.52
N THR A 72 -4.81 0.17 29.72
CA THR A 72 -3.83 -0.79 29.16
C THR A 72 -3.61 -0.62 27.66
N SER A 73 -4.30 0.35 27.04
CA SER A 73 -4.16 0.66 25.62
C SER A 73 -4.57 2.09 25.31
N TRP A 74 -4.06 2.63 24.19
CA TRP A 74 -4.46 3.95 23.67
C TRP A 74 -5.95 4.05 23.31
N ALA A 75 -6.59 2.92 22.97
CA ALA A 75 -8.03 2.88 22.74
C ALA A 75 -8.81 3.16 24.04
N GLN A 76 -8.44 2.48 25.13
CA GLN A 76 -9.02 2.73 26.46
C GLN A 76 -8.75 4.15 26.97
N VAL A 77 -7.56 4.71 26.69
CA VAL A 77 -7.28 6.12 27.02
C VAL A 77 -8.26 7.04 26.28
N SER A 78 -8.50 6.80 24.99
CA SER A 78 -9.43 7.62 24.19
C SER A 78 -10.87 7.51 24.71
N GLU A 79 -11.31 6.30 25.07
CA GLU A 79 -12.63 6.04 25.67
C GLU A 79 -12.80 6.75 27.02
N LYS A 80 -11.82 6.64 27.93
CA LYS A 80 -11.82 7.33 29.23
C LYS A 80 -11.82 8.85 29.10
N LEU A 81 -11.31 9.39 28.00
CA LEU A 81 -11.35 10.83 27.69
C LEU A 81 -12.62 11.26 26.95
N GLY A 82 -13.57 10.36 26.72
CA GLY A 82 -14.82 10.64 26.02
C GLY A 82 -14.64 10.96 24.53
N LEU A 83 -13.58 10.43 23.92
CA LEU A 83 -13.23 10.68 22.52
C LEU A 83 -13.69 9.50 21.67
N ALA A 84 -14.75 9.71 20.89
CA ALA A 84 -15.19 8.76 19.88
C ALA A 84 -14.39 8.97 18.58
N GLY A 85 -13.73 7.91 18.10
CA GLY A 85 -13.02 7.90 16.80
C GLY A 85 -11.51 8.12 16.88
N GLY A 86 -10.77 7.38 16.04
CA GLY A 86 -9.30 7.29 16.05
C GLY A 86 -8.52 8.56 15.65
N SER A 87 -9.21 9.63 15.24
CA SER A 87 -8.58 10.92 14.89
C SER A 87 -7.92 11.63 16.10
N SER A 88 -8.28 11.24 17.33
CA SER A 88 -7.76 11.85 18.56
C SER A 88 -6.44 11.27 19.07
N THR A 89 -6.00 10.09 18.59
CA THR A 89 -4.90 9.34 19.21
C THR A 89 -3.54 10.02 19.08
N THR A 90 -3.25 10.66 17.94
CA THR A 90 -1.99 11.41 17.73
C THR A 90 -1.86 12.58 18.71
N THR A 91 -2.95 13.32 18.93
CA THR A 91 -3.00 14.45 19.86
C THR A 91 -2.79 14.00 21.31
N ILE A 92 -3.45 12.90 21.73
CA ILE A 92 -3.29 12.33 23.07
C ILE A 92 -1.83 11.90 23.28
N ARG A 93 -1.23 11.19 22.31
CA ARG A 93 0.18 10.76 22.35
C ARG A 93 1.15 11.94 22.45
N GLY A 94 0.96 12.97 21.62
CA GLY A 94 1.78 14.19 21.67
C GLY A 94 1.69 14.92 23.01
N HIS A 95 0.50 14.99 23.60
CA HIS A 95 0.34 15.59 24.93
C HIS A 95 0.97 14.74 26.04
N ALA A 96 0.84 13.40 25.98
CA ALA A 96 1.47 12.51 26.94
C ALA A 96 2.99 12.65 26.93
N LEU A 97 3.59 12.70 25.73
CA LEU A 97 5.01 12.93 25.52
C LEU A 97 5.45 14.29 26.08
N ARG A 98 4.73 15.36 25.74
CA ARG A 98 5.01 16.73 26.25
C ARG A 98 4.98 16.81 27.77
N LEU A 99 4.14 16.00 28.42
CA LEU A 99 4.00 15.94 29.88
C LEU A 99 4.95 14.94 30.56
N GLY A 100 5.73 14.18 29.78
CA GLY A 100 6.63 13.15 30.33
C GLY A 100 5.88 12.02 31.04
N LEU A 101 4.66 11.69 30.62
CA LEU A 101 3.88 10.61 31.22
C LEU A 101 4.40 9.24 30.77
N ASP A 102 4.49 8.28 31.70
CA ASP A 102 4.79 6.89 31.35
C ASP A 102 3.64 6.28 30.54
N THR A 103 3.97 5.74 29.38
CA THR A 103 3.02 5.16 28.43
C THR A 103 3.48 3.80 27.91
N LEU A 104 4.54 3.22 28.49
CA LEU A 104 5.12 1.96 28.02
C LEU A 104 4.09 0.82 28.09
N HIS A 105 3.29 0.79 29.15
CA HIS A 105 2.22 -0.19 29.36
C HIS A 105 1.05 -0.07 28.37
N LEU A 106 0.93 1.06 27.65
CA LEU A 106 -0.10 1.27 26.62
C LEU A 106 0.32 0.74 25.25
N THR A 107 1.58 0.31 25.11
CA THR A 107 2.11 -0.21 23.85
C THR A 107 1.80 -1.71 23.78
N PRO A 108 1.05 -2.16 22.76
CA PRO A 108 0.78 -3.59 22.61
C PRO A 108 2.11 -4.34 22.45
N ALA A 109 2.22 -5.49 23.11
CA ALA A 109 3.36 -6.38 22.93
C ALA A 109 3.50 -6.73 21.44
N ARG A 110 4.67 -6.45 20.87
CA ARG A 110 4.96 -6.78 19.47
C ARG A 110 4.83 -8.29 19.32
N LYS A 111 3.96 -8.76 18.42
CA LYS A 111 3.86 -10.17 18.08
C LYS A 111 5.26 -10.66 17.65
N PRO A 112 5.73 -11.83 18.12
CA PRO A 112 7.01 -12.37 17.68
C PRO A 112 7.03 -12.41 16.15
N GLN A 113 8.01 -11.74 15.56
CA GLN A 113 8.20 -11.78 14.11
C GLN A 113 8.96 -13.05 13.77
N THR A 114 8.62 -13.65 12.62
CA THR A 114 9.43 -14.73 12.06
C THR A 114 10.85 -14.21 11.86
N PRO A 115 11.86 -14.89 12.41
CA PRO A 115 13.27 -14.55 12.15
C PRO A 115 13.56 -14.49 10.65
N ILE A 116 14.30 -13.47 10.21
CA ILE A 116 14.58 -13.19 8.79
C ILE A 116 15.39 -14.33 8.15
N ASP A 117 16.28 -14.95 8.91
CA ASP A 117 17.11 -16.09 8.52
C ASP A 117 16.29 -17.35 8.18
N LEU A 118 15.05 -17.44 8.65
CA LEU A 118 14.10 -18.51 8.30
C LEU A 118 13.23 -18.17 7.09
N MET A 119 13.34 -16.96 6.52
CA MET A 119 12.57 -16.57 5.34
C MET A 119 13.22 -17.11 4.07
N SER A 120 12.52 -18.00 3.37
CA SER A 120 12.91 -18.49 2.05
C SER A 120 11.71 -18.53 1.10
N PRO A 121 11.92 -18.38 -0.22
CA PRO A 121 10.88 -18.65 -1.20
C PRO A 121 10.32 -20.07 -1.04
N GLN A 122 8.99 -20.21 -1.10
CA GLN A 122 8.32 -21.50 -1.00
C GLN A 122 7.42 -21.70 -2.21
N ARG A 123 7.52 -22.88 -2.85
CA ARG A 123 6.75 -23.25 -4.05
C ARG A 123 5.24 -23.11 -3.87
N VAL A 124 4.74 -23.36 -2.65
CA VAL A 124 3.31 -23.20 -2.31
C VAL A 124 2.77 -21.79 -2.57
N ASN A 125 3.65 -20.78 -2.50
CA ASN A 125 3.30 -19.38 -2.74
C ASN A 125 3.43 -18.96 -4.21
N LEU A 126 3.92 -19.85 -5.08
CA LEU A 126 4.19 -19.53 -6.48
C LEU A 126 2.93 -19.03 -7.23
N PRO A 127 1.74 -19.63 -7.10
CA PRO A 127 0.54 -19.11 -7.77
C PRO A 127 0.19 -17.67 -7.38
N ARG A 128 0.45 -17.28 -6.13
CA ARG A 128 0.24 -15.91 -5.65
C ARG A 128 1.33 -14.95 -6.15
N ALA A 129 2.54 -15.45 -6.33
CA ALA A 129 3.70 -14.64 -6.73
C ALA A 129 3.85 -14.50 -8.26
N GLY A 130 3.24 -15.40 -9.05
CA GLY A 130 3.50 -15.53 -10.48
C GLY A 130 3.46 -14.22 -11.27
N SER A 131 2.35 -13.46 -11.16
CA SER A 131 2.23 -12.20 -11.91
C SER A 131 3.20 -11.12 -11.46
N LEU A 132 3.57 -11.10 -10.17
CA LEU A 132 4.59 -10.19 -9.65
C LEU A 132 5.99 -10.55 -10.19
N MET A 133 6.29 -11.85 -10.26
CA MET A 133 7.55 -12.33 -10.81
C MET A 133 7.68 -12.03 -12.31
N ALA A 134 6.62 -12.29 -13.08
CA ALA A 134 6.57 -11.97 -14.51
C ALA A 134 6.73 -10.47 -14.75
N ALA A 135 6.00 -9.64 -13.99
CA ALA A 135 6.11 -8.20 -14.10
C ALA A 135 7.52 -7.70 -13.75
N ALA A 136 8.09 -8.17 -12.64
CA ALA A 136 9.46 -7.83 -12.27
C ALA A 136 10.48 -8.22 -13.34
N TRP A 137 10.30 -9.39 -13.98
CA TRP A 137 11.17 -9.81 -15.08
C TRP A 137 11.12 -8.82 -16.26
N PHE A 138 9.92 -8.44 -16.72
CA PHE A 138 9.77 -7.48 -17.81
C PHE A 138 10.28 -6.07 -17.46
N GLU A 139 10.03 -5.60 -16.23
CA GLU A 139 10.54 -4.32 -15.74
C GLU A 139 12.08 -4.30 -15.70
N LEU A 140 12.70 -5.42 -15.27
CA LEU A 140 14.16 -5.58 -15.29
C LEU A 140 14.72 -5.62 -16.72
N CYS A 141 13.93 -6.04 -17.70
CA CYS A 141 14.26 -5.92 -19.13
C CYS A 141 14.05 -4.51 -19.68
N GLY A 142 13.56 -3.55 -18.88
CA GLY A 142 13.30 -2.18 -19.31
C GLY A 142 11.95 -1.99 -20.02
N HIS A 143 11.01 -2.91 -19.84
CA HIS A 143 9.66 -2.81 -20.40
C HIS A 143 8.66 -2.43 -19.31
N SER A 144 7.84 -1.41 -19.58
CA SER A 144 6.82 -0.97 -18.64
C SER A 144 5.66 -1.96 -18.58
N VAL A 145 5.27 -2.33 -17.37
CA VAL A 145 4.20 -3.31 -17.11
C VAL A 145 2.97 -2.61 -16.53
N SER A 146 1.79 -3.02 -16.97
CA SER A 146 0.51 -2.54 -16.45
C SER A 146 -0.41 -3.71 -16.12
N TRP A 147 -1.16 -3.58 -15.02
CA TRP A 147 -2.21 -4.52 -14.65
C TRP A 147 -3.55 -4.01 -15.17
N PRO A 148 -4.31 -4.81 -15.93
CA PRO A 148 -5.63 -4.43 -16.36
C PRO A 148 -6.57 -4.26 -15.17
N LEU A 149 -7.44 -3.24 -15.23
CA LEU A 149 -8.42 -2.94 -14.17
C LEU A 149 -9.76 -3.66 -14.38
N GLU A 150 -10.08 -4.01 -15.62
CA GLU A 150 -11.31 -4.73 -15.98
C GLU A 150 -11.07 -6.24 -16.01
N PRO A 151 -12.12 -7.08 -15.90
CA PRO A 151 -12.00 -8.52 -16.09
C PRO A 151 -11.43 -8.84 -17.49
N CYS A 152 -10.15 -9.23 -17.53
CA CYS A 152 -9.43 -9.57 -18.76
C CYS A 152 -9.08 -11.05 -18.82
N ARG A 153 -8.77 -11.51 -20.03
CA ARG A 153 -8.25 -12.86 -20.30
C ARG A 153 -6.72 -12.93 -20.19
N TYR A 154 -6.06 -11.88 -19.75
CA TYR A 154 -4.62 -11.80 -19.52
C TYR A 154 -4.37 -11.12 -18.17
N ASP A 155 -3.20 -11.37 -17.59
CA ASP A 155 -2.84 -10.84 -16.27
C ASP A 155 -2.07 -9.52 -16.38
N LEU A 156 -1.31 -9.33 -17.45
CA LEU A 156 -0.44 -8.16 -17.64
C LEU A 156 -0.54 -7.62 -19.07
N VAL A 157 -0.33 -6.31 -19.21
CA VAL A 157 0.01 -5.65 -20.46
C VAL A 157 1.45 -5.15 -20.37
N VAL A 158 2.28 -5.50 -21.34
CA VAL A 158 3.69 -5.12 -21.39
C VAL A 158 3.93 -4.21 -22.59
N TRP A 159 4.49 -3.04 -22.34
CA TRP A 159 4.80 -2.06 -23.37
C TRP A 159 6.22 -2.25 -23.89
N THR A 160 6.33 -2.57 -25.18
CA THR A 160 7.59 -2.71 -25.92
C THR A 160 7.71 -1.56 -26.92
N GLY A 161 8.12 -0.40 -26.42
CA GLY A 161 8.06 0.85 -27.20
C GLY A 161 6.60 1.26 -27.46
N ALA A 162 6.18 1.25 -28.72
CA ALA A 162 4.81 1.62 -29.09
C ALA A 162 3.81 0.44 -29.07
N ALA A 163 4.29 -0.80 -28.97
CA ALA A 163 3.45 -1.99 -29.00
C ALA A 163 3.09 -2.45 -27.58
N ALA A 164 1.84 -2.89 -27.39
CA ALA A 164 1.35 -3.50 -26.16
C ALA A 164 1.18 -5.02 -26.37
N LEU A 165 1.78 -5.82 -25.48
CA LEU A 165 1.65 -7.27 -25.46
C LEU A 165 0.76 -7.70 -24.30
N ARG A 166 -0.23 -8.55 -24.58
CA ARG A 166 -1.13 -9.16 -23.59
C ARG A 166 -0.55 -10.47 -23.12
N ILE A 167 -0.22 -10.53 -21.83
CA ILE A 167 0.49 -11.65 -21.23
C ILE A 167 -0.42 -12.36 -20.23
N GLN A 168 -0.71 -13.63 -20.48
CA GLN A 168 -1.33 -14.51 -19.50
C GLN A 168 -0.23 -15.22 -18.71
N VAL A 169 -0.22 -15.06 -17.40
CA VAL A 169 0.72 -15.70 -16.50
C VAL A 169 0.16 -17.05 -16.07
N LYS A 170 1.01 -18.07 -16.06
CA LYS A 170 0.71 -19.40 -15.52
C LYS A 170 1.86 -19.86 -14.63
N THR A 171 1.53 -20.62 -13.60
CA THR A 171 2.52 -21.23 -12.72
C THR A 171 2.27 -22.72 -12.63
N THR A 172 3.32 -23.51 -12.49
CA THR A 172 3.18 -24.94 -12.20
C THR A 172 4.13 -25.41 -11.11
N THR A 173 3.63 -26.32 -10.28
CA THR A 173 4.43 -27.13 -9.36
C THR A 173 4.19 -28.61 -9.59
N VAL A 174 3.58 -28.99 -10.72
CA VAL A 174 3.28 -30.39 -11.07
C VAL A 174 4.29 -30.91 -12.07
N LYS A 175 4.89 -32.06 -11.75
CA LYS A 175 5.90 -32.74 -12.56
C LYS A 175 5.39 -34.11 -13.00
N GLN A 176 5.57 -34.47 -14.26
CA GLN A 176 5.38 -35.82 -14.77
C GLN A 176 6.73 -36.33 -15.29
N GLY A 177 7.26 -37.36 -14.64
CA GLY A 177 8.66 -37.77 -14.84
C GLY A 177 9.62 -36.63 -14.50
N SER A 178 10.47 -36.25 -15.46
CA SER A 178 11.40 -35.12 -15.33
C SER A 178 10.83 -33.79 -15.83
N ALA A 179 9.66 -33.78 -16.47
CA ALA A 179 9.10 -32.59 -17.12
C ALA A 179 8.06 -31.89 -16.24
N TRP A 180 8.16 -30.56 -16.14
CA TRP A 180 7.11 -29.73 -15.56
C TRP A 180 5.91 -29.63 -16.51
N ILE A 181 4.70 -29.80 -15.97
CA ILE A 181 3.46 -29.73 -16.76
C ILE A 181 2.71 -28.45 -16.40
N ALA A 182 2.50 -27.58 -17.37
CA ALA A 182 1.73 -26.35 -17.18
C ALA A 182 0.36 -26.47 -17.83
N TRP A 183 -0.69 -26.10 -17.10
CA TRP A 183 -2.02 -25.93 -17.67
C TRP A 183 -2.13 -24.52 -18.25
N ILE A 184 -2.42 -24.46 -19.54
CA ILE A 184 -2.53 -23.22 -20.33
C ILE A 184 -3.99 -22.93 -20.71
N SER A 185 -4.94 -23.59 -20.05
CA SER A 185 -6.37 -23.24 -20.09
C SER A 185 -6.76 -22.39 -18.87
N ASN A 186 -7.98 -21.86 -18.88
CA ASN A 186 -8.58 -21.37 -17.64
C ASN A 186 -9.00 -22.54 -16.73
N THR A 187 -9.19 -22.24 -15.44
CA THR A 187 -9.74 -23.16 -14.44
C THR A 187 -11.20 -22.78 -14.17
N GLY A 188 -12.08 -23.06 -15.15
CA GLY A 188 -13.53 -22.90 -15.03
C GLY A 188 -14.27 -24.24 -14.96
N LYS A 189 -15.61 -24.21 -14.87
CA LYS A 189 -16.48 -25.41 -14.96
C LYS A 189 -16.25 -26.17 -16.28
N GLU A 190 -15.96 -25.44 -17.34
CA GLU A 190 -15.41 -25.95 -18.60
C GLU A 190 -14.03 -25.32 -18.82
N ARG A 191 -13.04 -26.14 -19.20
CA ARG A 191 -11.71 -25.64 -19.56
C ARG A 191 -11.77 -25.04 -20.95
N ALA A 192 -11.59 -23.74 -21.04
CA ALA A 192 -11.44 -23.01 -22.28
C ALA A 192 -9.96 -22.72 -22.56
N THR A 193 -9.57 -22.95 -23.82
CA THR A 193 -8.30 -22.49 -24.37
C THR A 193 -8.32 -20.97 -24.55
N TYR A 194 -7.15 -20.39 -24.81
CA TYR A 194 -7.03 -18.97 -25.14
C TYR A 194 -6.92 -18.79 -26.65
N GLY A 195 -7.53 -17.71 -27.16
CA GLY A 195 -7.41 -17.30 -28.56
C GLY A 195 -6.27 -16.31 -28.80
N PRO A 196 -5.77 -16.19 -30.05
CA PRO A 196 -4.79 -15.15 -30.41
C PRO A 196 -5.35 -13.73 -30.28
N ASP A 197 -6.67 -13.57 -30.37
CA ASP A 197 -7.34 -12.30 -30.13
C ASP A 197 -7.51 -11.99 -28.64
N GLU A 198 -7.16 -12.92 -27.73
CA GLU A 198 -7.24 -12.71 -26.28
C GLU A 198 -5.88 -12.38 -25.68
N ILE A 199 -4.84 -13.13 -26.07
CA ILE A 199 -3.50 -13.02 -25.50
C ILE A 199 -2.44 -13.20 -26.59
N ASP A 200 -1.27 -12.61 -26.38
CA ASP A 200 -0.15 -12.74 -27.31
C ASP A 200 0.84 -13.81 -26.83
N TYR A 201 1.08 -13.86 -25.51
CA TYR A 201 2.02 -14.81 -24.90
C TYR A 201 1.50 -15.39 -23.58
N PHE A 202 1.94 -16.62 -23.31
CA PHE A 202 1.99 -17.16 -21.95
C PHE A 202 3.34 -16.86 -21.31
N PHE A 203 3.33 -16.27 -20.12
CA PHE A 203 4.50 -16.26 -19.25
C PHE A 203 4.35 -17.38 -18.21
N VAL A 204 5.17 -18.42 -18.31
CA VAL A 204 5.06 -19.60 -17.44
C VAL A 204 6.21 -19.63 -16.44
N ILE A 205 5.90 -19.87 -15.16
CA ILE A 205 6.89 -20.13 -14.11
C ILE A 205 6.77 -21.57 -13.61
N ASP A 206 7.87 -22.33 -13.70
CA ASP A 206 7.93 -23.70 -13.20
C ASP A 206 8.32 -23.81 -11.71
N GLY A 207 8.25 -25.01 -11.15
CA GLY A 207 8.51 -25.25 -9.73
C GLY A 207 9.97 -25.06 -9.30
N ASP A 208 10.89 -24.95 -10.26
CA ASP A 208 12.30 -24.62 -10.04
C ASP A 208 12.57 -23.12 -10.30
N PHE A 209 11.50 -22.31 -10.44
CA PHE A 209 11.54 -20.88 -10.75
C PHE A 209 12.16 -20.57 -12.12
N GLY A 210 12.09 -21.52 -13.06
CA GLY A 210 12.37 -21.27 -14.46
C GLY A 210 11.25 -20.46 -15.12
N TYR A 211 11.63 -19.47 -15.92
CA TYR A 211 10.72 -18.62 -16.67
C TYR A 211 10.65 -19.03 -18.14
N TYR A 212 9.46 -18.96 -18.74
CA TYR A 212 9.24 -19.23 -20.17
C TYR A 212 8.32 -18.16 -20.74
N LEU A 213 8.60 -17.70 -21.95
CA LEU A 213 7.73 -16.79 -22.70
C LEU A 213 7.31 -17.45 -24.01
N ILE A 214 6.13 -18.07 -23.99
CA ILE A 214 5.65 -18.94 -25.06
C ILE A 214 4.58 -18.19 -25.86
N PRO A 215 4.77 -17.94 -27.16
CA PRO A 215 3.76 -17.29 -27.98
C PRO A 215 2.51 -18.18 -28.10
N ILE A 216 1.33 -17.58 -28.12
CA ILE A 216 0.07 -18.32 -28.26
C ILE A 216 0.05 -19.20 -29.52
N ALA A 217 0.70 -18.74 -30.60
CA ALA A 217 0.80 -19.48 -31.85
C ALA A 217 1.56 -20.82 -31.71
N ALA A 218 2.45 -20.98 -30.73
CA ALA A 218 3.19 -22.23 -30.50
C ALA A 218 2.38 -23.28 -29.75
N VAL A 219 1.30 -22.88 -29.06
CA VAL A 219 0.53 -23.76 -28.15
C VAL A 219 -0.98 -23.72 -28.40
N GLY A 220 -1.43 -23.01 -29.44
CA GLY A 220 -2.84 -22.78 -29.73
C GLY A 220 -3.65 -24.08 -29.75
N GLY A 221 -4.78 -24.09 -29.03
CA GLY A 221 -5.67 -25.25 -28.93
C GLY A 221 -5.27 -26.32 -27.89
N LEU A 222 -4.07 -26.26 -27.31
CA LEU A 222 -3.67 -27.14 -26.22
C LEU A 222 -4.19 -26.64 -24.86
N THR A 223 -4.49 -27.58 -23.95
CA THR A 223 -4.94 -27.23 -22.58
C THR A 223 -3.86 -27.44 -21.52
N ALA A 224 -2.85 -28.25 -21.83
CA ALA A 224 -1.67 -28.47 -21.01
C ALA A 224 -0.45 -28.74 -21.90
N ILE A 225 0.73 -28.37 -21.42
CA ILE A 225 2.00 -28.56 -22.11
C ILE A 225 3.06 -29.09 -21.16
N ALA A 226 3.96 -29.92 -21.68
CA ALA A 226 5.19 -30.30 -21.00
C ALA A 226 6.27 -29.26 -21.32
N LEU A 227 6.75 -28.51 -20.33
CA LEU A 227 7.65 -27.37 -20.55
C LEU A 227 9.01 -27.77 -21.15
N ALA A 228 9.43 -29.03 -20.95
CA ALA A 228 10.63 -29.57 -21.59
C ALA A 228 10.56 -29.54 -23.14
N ALA A 229 9.36 -29.64 -23.73
CA ALA A 229 9.16 -29.57 -25.18
C ALA A 229 9.17 -28.13 -25.73
N TYR A 230 9.26 -27.12 -24.85
CA TYR A 230 9.24 -25.69 -25.15
C TYR A 230 10.49 -24.99 -24.59
N SER A 231 11.60 -25.74 -24.52
CA SER A 231 12.86 -25.29 -23.91
C SER A 231 13.48 -24.09 -24.63
N GLU A 232 13.20 -23.92 -25.92
CA GLU A 232 13.63 -22.80 -26.75
C GLU A 232 12.99 -21.46 -26.33
N TYR A 233 11.85 -21.52 -25.62
CA TYR A 233 11.16 -20.34 -25.08
C TYR A 233 11.57 -20.00 -23.65
N ARG A 234 12.58 -20.70 -23.10
CA ARG A 234 13.05 -20.49 -21.73
C ARG A 234 13.83 -19.18 -21.63
N LEU A 235 13.47 -18.37 -20.64
CA LEU A 235 14.08 -17.07 -20.39
C LEU A 235 15.25 -17.17 -19.40
N PRO A 236 16.23 -16.24 -19.49
CA PRO A 236 17.28 -16.12 -18.48
C PRO A 236 16.68 -15.63 -17.15
N ALA A 237 17.08 -16.26 -16.05
CA ALA A 237 16.65 -15.87 -14.70
C ALA A 237 17.49 -14.73 -14.10
N VAL A 238 18.72 -14.56 -14.60
CA VAL A 238 19.69 -13.53 -14.16
C VAL A 238 20.28 -12.91 -15.43
N PRO A 239 20.54 -11.58 -15.45
CA PRO A 239 21.26 -10.98 -16.57
C PRO A 239 22.61 -11.69 -16.80
N PRO A 240 23.07 -11.83 -18.05
CA PRO A 240 24.38 -12.37 -18.34
C PRO A 240 25.44 -11.61 -17.54
N THR A 241 26.37 -12.32 -16.90
CA THR A 241 27.44 -11.70 -16.09
C THR A 241 28.52 -11.04 -16.97
N ASP A 242 28.39 -11.13 -18.30
CA ASP A 242 29.35 -10.61 -19.25
C ASP A 242 29.18 -9.11 -19.48
N GLY A 243 30.12 -8.35 -18.90
CA GLY A 243 30.53 -7.02 -19.34
C GLY A 243 29.60 -5.88 -18.92
N LEU A 244 30.09 -5.07 -17.97
CA LEU A 244 29.62 -3.70 -17.78
C LEU A 244 29.49 -3.03 -19.16
N PRO A 245 28.29 -2.55 -19.59
CA PRO A 245 28.21 -1.83 -20.85
C PRO A 245 28.97 -0.52 -20.71
N ASP A 246 30.03 -0.38 -21.51
CA ASP A 246 30.66 0.89 -21.78
C ASP A 246 29.55 1.88 -22.24
N SER A 247 29.53 3.05 -21.64
CA SER A 247 28.41 4.01 -21.60
C SER A 247 28.07 4.69 -22.94
N THR A 248 28.26 4.01 -24.08
CA THR A 248 28.18 4.64 -25.42
C THR A 248 27.33 3.88 -26.44
N ARG A 249 26.23 3.22 -26.04
CA ARG A 249 25.21 2.80 -27.04
C ARG A 249 23.80 3.28 -26.68
N ALA A 250 23.58 4.54 -27.04
CA ALA A 250 22.26 5.01 -27.45
C ALA A 250 21.80 4.22 -28.69
N HIS A 251 20.51 3.87 -28.70
CA HIS A 251 19.72 3.39 -29.83
C HIS A 251 20.25 2.14 -30.57
N ALA A 252 19.83 0.97 -30.11
CA ALA A 252 19.74 -0.22 -30.97
C ALA A 252 18.36 -0.89 -30.81
N SER A 253 17.49 -0.51 -31.75
CA SER A 253 16.37 -1.24 -32.36
C SER A 253 15.75 -2.44 -31.66
N ALA A 254 14.41 -2.36 -31.59
CA ALA A 254 13.49 -3.47 -31.62
C ALA A 254 13.96 -4.59 -32.57
N ALA A 255 14.25 -5.76 -32.01
CA ALA A 255 14.28 -7.04 -32.71
C ALA A 255 14.37 -8.17 -31.67
N TRP A 256 13.29 -8.38 -30.91
CA TRP A 256 13.11 -9.66 -30.24
C TRP A 256 11.69 -10.18 -30.46
N LEU A 257 11.46 -10.63 -31.69
CA LEU A 257 10.44 -11.61 -31.99
C LEU A 257 11.20 -12.92 -32.23
N PRO A 258 11.00 -13.99 -31.44
CA PRO A 258 11.42 -15.31 -31.90
C PRO A 258 10.66 -15.59 -33.20
N ALA A 259 11.40 -15.77 -34.30
CA ALA A 259 10.84 -16.14 -35.58
C ALA A 259 10.01 -17.42 -35.41
N SER A 260 8.75 -17.40 -35.87
CA SER A 260 7.87 -18.57 -35.86
C SER A 260 8.54 -19.72 -36.61
N PRO A 261 8.82 -20.87 -35.96
CA PRO A 261 9.12 -22.08 -36.73
C PRO A 261 7.79 -22.60 -37.31
N ALA A 262 7.83 -23.00 -38.58
CA ALA A 262 6.72 -23.67 -39.23
C ALA A 262 6.29 -24.91 -38.42
N PRO A 263 4.99 -25.27 -38.41
CA PRO A 263 4.50 -26.38 -37.61
C PRO A 263 5.21 -27.68 -38.00
N ALA A 264 5.86 -28.32 -37.02
CA ALA A 264 6.25 -29.72 -37.12
C ALA A 264 4.97 -30.56 -37.20
N ARG A 265 4.90 -31.40 -38.23
CA ARG A 265 3.82 -32.36 -38.48
C ARG A 265 3.80 -33.46 -37.43
#